data_AF-A0A383AC60-F1
#
_entry.id   AF-A0A383AC60-F1
#
_cell.length_a   1.000
_cell.length_b   1.000
_cell.length_c   1.000
_cell.angle_alpha   90.00
_cell.angle_beta   90.00
_cell.angle_gamma   90.00
#
_symmetry.space_group_name_H-M   'P 1'
#
loop_
_entity.id
_entity.type
_entity.pdbx_description
1 polymer ?
#
loop_
_entity_poly.entity_id
_entity_poly.type
_entity_poly.pdbx_seq_one_letter_code
_entity_poly.pdbx_strand_id
1 'polypeptide(L)'
;MKNILRWCFKNITQKYPGTILIGAFFLSGFSIYIATHLTYDSRMDNLLPKDLPLIKEFNEVVAKTGGSGPLVVVLEGLGQGKAPEVINHLSELLAQVNRVQFVDSQVPKEFLNNRQLHMLSRNELIQLELLIGKGIQYARDQLTGFSVENELYNPEKLQMFSE
;
A
#
# COMPACT_ATOMS: atom_id res chain seq x y z
N MET A 1 -14.55 -20.13 52.43
CA MET A 1 -13.22 -19.71 51.92
C MET A 1 -12.15 -19.56 53.00
N LYS A 2 -12.38 -18.84 54.13
CA LYS A 2 -11.37 -18.64 55.19
C LYS A 2 -10.82 -19.93 55.82
N ASN A 3 -11.66 -20.96 56.04
CA ASN A 3 -11.22 -22.20 56.70
C ASN A 3 -10.30 -23.06 55.82
N ILE A 4 -10.51 -23.05 54.51
CA ILE A 4 -9.67 -23.76 53.53
C ILE A 4 -8.29 -23.10 53.40
N LEU A 5 -8.24 -21.77 53.36
CA LEU A 5 -6.96 -21.04 53.40
C LEU A 5 -6.20 -21.28 54.71
N ARG A 6 -6.88 -21.26 55.85
CA ARG A 6 -6.27 -21.51 57.17
C ARG A 6 -5.72 -22.92 57.28
N TRP A 7 -6.42 -23.91 56.72
CA TRP A 7 -5.97 -25.30 56.67
C TRP A 7 -4.76 -25.47 55.75
N CYS A 8 -4.78 -24.86 54.57
CA CYS A 8 -3.66 -24.88 53.63
C CYS A 8 -2.39 -24.27 54.25
N PHE A 9 -2.54 -23.13 54.95
CA PHE A 9 -1.43 -22.49 55.64
C PHE A 9 -0.85 -23.36 56.76
N LYS A 10 -1.70 -23.95 57.61
CA LYS A 10 -1.25 -24.74 58.77
C LYS A 10 -0.68 -26.11 58.41
N ASN A 11 -1.21 -26.76 57.36
CA ASN A 11 -0.85 -28.14 57.02
C ASN A 11 0.21 -28.24 55.90
N ILE A 12 0.25 -27.26 54.99
CA ILE A 12 1.15 -27.26 53.83
C ILE A 12 2.25 -26.21 54.02
N THR A 13 1.88 -24.95 54.29
CA THR A 13 2.86 -23.85 54.38
C THR A 13 3.76 -23.91 55.60
N GLN A 14 3.21 -24.24 56.77
CA GLN A 14 3.98 -24.30 58.01
C GLN A 14 4.83 -25.58 58.15
N LYS A 15 4.42 -26.68 57.51
CA LYS A 15 5.06 -28.00 57.65
C LYS A 15 6.18 -28.23 56.63
N TYR A 16 6.10 -27.63 55.44
CA TYR A 16 7.11 -27.76 54.39
C TYR A 16 7.39 -26.43 53.67
N PRO A 17 7.99 -25.44 54.35
CA PRO A 17 8.27 -24.14 53.76
C PRO A 17 9.25 -24.23 52.58
N GLY A 18 10.23 -25.14 52.64
CA GLY A 18 11.25 -25.30 51.60
C GLY A 18 10.71 -25.86 50.28
N THR A 19 9.80 -26.84 50.32
CA THR A 19 9.24 -27.44 49.09
C THR A 19 8.32 -26.47 48.35
N ILE A 20 7.61 -25.59 49.07
CA ILE A 20 6.81 -24.52 48.47
C ILE A 20 7.70 -23.48 47.82
N LEU A 21 8.82 -23.11 48.46
CA LEU A 21 9.78 -22.17 47.89
C LEU A 21 10.37 -22.71 46.57
N ILE A 22 10.72 -23.99 46.54
CA ILE A 22 11.20 -24.69 45.33
C ILE A 22 10.10 -24.71 44.27
N GLY A 23 8.86 -25.05 44.64
CA GLY A 23 7.72 -25.02 43.71
C GLY A 23 7.46 -23.64 43.11
N ALA A 24 7.52 -22.59 43.93
CA ALA A 24 7.39 -21.20 43.48
C ALA A 24 8.55 -20.78 42.57
N PHE A 25 9.77 -21.23 42.86
CA PHE A 25 10.94 -20.98 42.02
C PHE A 25 10.81 -21.63 40.64
N PHE A 26 10.36 -22.89 40.58
CA PHE A 26 10.06 -23.56 39.31
C PHE A 26 8.94 -22.87 38.55
N LEU A 27 7.86 -22.46 39.23
CA LEU A 27 6.75 -21.78 38.59
C LEU A 27 7.16 -20.40 38.04
N SER A 28 8.03 -19.69 38.76
CA SER A 28 8.63 -18.43 38.31
C SER A 28 9.54 -18.65 37.10
N GLY A 29 10.41 -19.66 37.13
CA GLY A 29 11.25 -20.03 35.99
C GLY A 29 10.42 -20.40 34.76
N PHE A 30 9.31 -21.12 34.95
CA PHE A 30 8.38 -21.46 33.88
C PHE A 30 7.65 -20.24 33.31
N SER A 31 7.25 -19.29 34.15
CA SER A 31 6.67 -18.01 33.70
C SER A 31 7.66 -17.21 32.85
N ILE A 32 8.94 -17.18 33.24
CA ILE A 32 10.00 -16.52 32.47
C ILE A 32 10.19 -17.23 31.13
N TYR A 33 10.21 -18.57 31.12
CA TYR A 33 10.29 -19.36 29.89
C TYR A 33 9.15 -19.01 28.92
N ILE A 34 7.90 -18.94 29.40
CA ILE A 34 6.77 -18.51 28.57
C ILE A 34 6.94 -17.06 28.09
N ALA A 35 7.38 -16.15 28.97
CA ALA A 35 7.58 -14.76 28.62
C ALA A 35 8.64 -14.56 27.51
N THR A 36 9.67 -15.42 27.45
CA THR A 36 10.67 -15.37 26.37
C THR A 36 10.12 -15.79 25.01
N HIS A 37 9.01 -16.54 24.97
CA HIS A 37 8.36 -16.97 23.73
C HIS A 37 7.22 -16.04 23.30
N LEU A 38 7.03 -14.89 23.95
CA LEU A 38 5.98 -13.96 23.60
C LEU A 38 6.29 -13.28 22.25
N THR A 39 5.54 -13.62 21.21
CA THR A 39 5.65 -12.99 19.89
C THR A 39 4.65 -11.87 19.75
N TYR A 40 5.09 -10.71 19.27
CA TYR A 40 4.21 -9.59 18.94
C TYR A 40 3.81 -9.63 17.46
N ASP A 41 2.52 -9.50 17.20
CA ASP A 41 1.98 -9.38 15.84
C ASP A 41 1.21 -8.06 15.71
N SER A 42 1.70 -7.16 14.85
CA SER A 42 1.12 -5.83 14.63
C SER A 42 -0.12 -5.84 13.73
N ARG A 43 -0.50 -7.01 13.21
CA ARG A 43 -1.59 -7.17 12.24
C ARG A 43 -2.96 -7.02 12.90
N MET A 44 -3.61 -5.88 12.66
CA MET A 44 -4.98 -5.62 13.15
C MET A 44 -6.02 -6.59 12.58
N ASP A 45 -5.81 -7.09 11.37
CA ASP A 45 -6.68 -8.07 10.71
C ASP A 45 -6.71 -9.43 11.43
N ASN A 46 -5.67 -9.78 12.19
CA ASN A 46 -5.64 -11.00 13.00
C ASN A 46 -6.56 -10.93 14.24
N LEU A 47 -7.08 -9.75 14.59
CA LEU A 47 -8.06 -9.57 15.66
C LEU A 47 -9.49 -9.90 15.21
N LEU A 48 -9.72 -10.05 13.90
CA LEU A 48 -11.03 -10.34 13.34
C LEU A 48 -11.38 -11.84 13.46
N PRO A 49 -12.67 -12.19 13.66
CA PRO A 49 -13.08 -13.58 13.75
C PRO A 49 -12.85 -14.29 12.41
N LYS A 50 -12.01 -15.33 12.45
CA LYS A 50 -11.54 -16.08 11.27
C LYS A 50 -12.63 -16.96 10.62
N ASP A 51 -13.76 -17.11 11.30
CA ASP A 51 -14.87 -17.97 10.88
C ASP A 51 -15.75 -17.30 9.81
N LEU A 52 -15.58 -16.00 9.58
CA LEU A 52 -16.31 -15.26 8.57
C LEU A 52 -15.75 -15.57 7.17
N PRO A 53 -16.61 -15.91 6.18
CA PRO A 53 -16.17 -16.21 4.82
C PRO A 53 -15.40 -15.05 4.18
N LEU A 54 -15.81 -13.80 4.45
CA LEU A 54 -15.14 -12.59 3.98
C LEU A 54 -13.68 -12.50 4.46
N ILE A 55 -13.42 -12.86 5.72
CA ILE A 55 -12.06 -12.82 6.29
C ILE A 55 -11.19 -13.94 5.70
N LYS A 56 -11.79 -15.07 5.34
CA LYS A 56 -11.09 -16.16 4.65
C LYS A 56 -10.64 -15.75 3.26
N GLU A 57 -11.52 -15.11 2.47
CA GLU A 57 -11.18 -14.58 1.15
C GLU A 57 -10.11 -13.49 1.24
N PHE A 58 -10.26 -12.57 2.20
CA PHE A 58 -9.25 -11.53 2.44
C PHE A 58 -7.88 -12.14 2.79
N ASN A 59 -7.83 -13.10 3.71
CA ASN A 59 -6.59 -13.77 4.09
C ASN A 59 -5.98 -14.57 2.93
N GLU A 60 -6.80 -15.15 2.04
CA GLU A 60 -6.33 -15.81 0.83
C GLU A 60 -5.67 -14.82 -0.13
N VAL A 61 -6.26 -13.64 -0.32
CA VAL A 61 -5.66 -12.57 -1.12
C VAL A 61 -4.34 -12.14 -0.49
N VAL A 62 -4.32 -11.84 0.81
CA VAL A 62 -3.10 -11.44 1.55
C VAL A 62 -1.99 -12.49 1.45
N ALA A 63 -2.33 -13.78 1.52
CA ALA A 63 -1.38 -14.86 1.36
C ALA A 63 -0.80 -14.94 -0.06
N LYS A 64 -1.60 -14.63 -1.09
CA LYS A 64 -1.16 -14.59 -2.49
C LYS A 64 -0.37 -13.32 -2.83
N THR A 65 -0.68 -12.20 -2.18
CA THR A 65 -0.06 -10.89 -2.46
C THR A 65 1.11 -10.57 -1.53
N GLY A 66 1.40 -11.40 -0.52
CA GLY A 66 2.58 -11.27 0.33
C GLY A 66 2.46 -10.22 1.45
N GLY A 67 1.27 -9.70 1.75
CA GLY A 67 1.08 -8.69 2.79
C GLY A 67 -0.31 -8.05 2.80
N SER A 68 -0.63 -7.35 3.89
CA SER A 68 -1.91 -6.65 4.08
C SER A 68 -1.96 -5.28 3.38
N GLY A 69 -0.82 -4.76 2.93
CA GLY A 69 -0.76 -3.49 2.20
C GLY A 69 0.67 -3.03 1.93
N PRO A 70 0.85 -2.10 0.97
CA PRO A 70 2.16 -1.52 0.68
C PRO A 70 2.57 -0.48 1.73
N LEU A 71 3.88 -0.29 1.90
CA LEU A 71 4.42 0.88 2.58
C LEU A 71 4.45 2.04 1.58
N VAL A 72 3.66 3.09 1.83
CA VAL A 72 3.63 4.28 0.99
C VAL A 72 4.53 5.35 1.58
N VAL A 73 5.52 5.81 0.80
CA VAL A 73 6.46 6.87 1.19
C VAL A 73 6.16 8.10 0.36
N VAL A 74 5.87 9.22 1.03
CA VAL A 74 5.59 10.51 0.38
C VAL A 74 6.75 11.46 0.66
N LEU A 75 7.28 12.08 -0.39
CA LEU A 75 8.37 13.04 -0.30
C LEU A 75 7.81 14.46 -0.44
N GLU A 76 7.90 15.24 0.64
CA GLU A 76 7.45 16.63 0.67
C GLU A 76 8.62 17.61 0.47
N GLY A 77 8.35 18.78 -0.11
CA GLY A 77 9.32 19.87 -0.24
C GLY A 77 10.39 19.70 -1.33
N LEU A 78 10.28 18.69 -2.19
CA LEU A 78 11.17 18.54 -3.34
C LEU A 78 10.72 19.42 -4.51
N GLY A 79 11.66 20.19 -5.08
CA GLY A 79 11.43 20.88 -6.34
C GLY A 79 11.18 19.88 -7.48
N GLN A 80 10.21 20.17 -8.37
CA GLN A 80 9.74 19.23 -9.40
C GLN A 80 10.86 18.67 -10.31
N GLY A 81 11.95 19.42 -10.52
CA GLY A 81 13.09 18.95 -11.31
C GLY A 81 13.99 17.92 -10.59
N LYS A 82 14.05 17.96 -9.25
CA LYS A 82 14.92 17.07 -8.43
C LYS A 82 14.17 15.85 -7.88
N ALA A 83 12.83 15.94 -7.79
CA ALA A 83 12.00 14.86 -7.29
C ALA A 83 12.25 13.50 -8.00
N PRO A 84 12.30 13.41 -9.35
CA PRO A 84 12.48 12.13 -10.02
C PRO A 84 13.81 11.44 -9.70
N GLU A 85 14.89 12.22 -9.56
CA GLU A 85 16.22 11.70 -9.26
C GLU A 85 16.28 11.13 -7.83
N VAL A 86 15.72 11.86 -6.86
CA VAL A 86 15.63 11.42 -5.46
C VAL A 86 14.74 10.19 -5.33
N ILE A 87 13.60 10.16 -6.02
CA ILE A 87 12.67 9.02 -6.05
C ILE A 87 13.37 7.77 -6.61
N ASN A 88 14.12 7.91 -7.72
CA ASN A 88 14.89 6.81 -8.29
C ASN A 88 15.96 6.28 -7.34
N HIS A 89 16.70 7.17 -6.69
CA HIS A 89 17.73 6.74 -5.76
C HIS A 89 17.14 6.01 -4.54
N LEU A 90 16.04 6.53 -3.99
CA LEU A 90 15.32 5.87 -2.90
C LEU A 90 14.74 4.53 -3.31
N SER A 91 14.18 4.42 -4.52
CA SER A 91 13.58 3.17 -4.99
C SER A 91 14.62 2.07 -5.16
N GLU A 92 15.82 2.40 -5.68
CA GLU A 92 16.95 1.47 -5.77
C GLU A 92 17.40 0.99 -4.37
N LEU A 93 17.53 1.91 -3.41
CA LEU A 93 17.92 1.56 -2.04
C LEU A 93 16.87 0.66 -1.35
N LEU A 94 15.59 0.96 -1.53
CA LEU A 94 14.50 0.16 -0.96
C LEU A 94 14.40 -1.21 -1.63
N ALA A 95 14.70 -1.32 -2.93
CA ALA A 95 14.69 -2.58 -3.66
C ALA A 95 15.79 -3.56 -3.19
N GLN A 96 16.87 -3.06 -2.59
CA GLN A 96 17.95 -3.89 -2.03
C GLN A 96 17.60 -4.51 -0.67
N VAL A 97 16.50 -4.11 -0.03
CA VAL A 97 16.11 -4.62 1.28
C VAL A 97 15.50 -6.02 1.11
N ASN A 98 16.10 -7.03 1.76
CA ASN A 98 15.71 -8.45 1.66
C ASN A 98 14.23 -8.79 1.94
N ARG A 99 13.45 -7.86 2.50
CA ARG A 99 12.01 -8.03 2.81
C ARG A 99 11.07 -7.30 1.85
N VAL A 100 11.60 -6.61 0.84
CA VAL A 100 10.81 -5.85 -0.13
C VAL A 100 10.58 -6.72 -1.36
N GLN A 101 9.32 -6.92 -1.73
CA GLN A 101 8.94 -7.75 -2.87
C GLN A 101 8.94 -6.98 -4.20
N PHE A 102 8.47 -5.73 -4.17
CA PHE A 102 8.53 -4.80 -5.29
C PHE A 102 8.54 -3.36 -4.76
N VAL A 103 9.13 -2.46 -5.54
CA VAL A 103 9.05 -1.02 -5.29
C VAL A 103 8.40 -0.38 -6.51
N ASP A 104 7.26 0.24 -6.30
CA ASP A 104 6.63 1.10 -7.31
C ASP A 104 6.88 2.55 -6.91
N SER A 105 7.49 3.31 -7.81
CA SER A 105 8.03 4.65 -7.51
C SER A 105 7.64 5.70 -8.52
N GLN A 106 7.35 5.32 -9.76
CA GLN A 106 7.02 6.25 -10.83
C GLN A 106 5.90 5.73 -11.71
N VAL A 107 5.03 6.66 -12.09
CA VAL A 107 4.08 6.44 -13.17
C VAL A 107 4.87 6.06 -14.43
N PRO A 108 4.54 4.95 -15.11
CA PRO A 108 5.34 4.44 -16.22
C PRO A 108 5.13 5.33 -17.47
N LYS A 109 5.88 6.43 -17.54
CA LYS A 109 5.73 7.48 -18.56
C LYS A 109 5.85 6.94 -19.98
N GLU A 110 6.83 6.07 -20.25
CA GLU A 110 7.00 5.47 -21.58
C GLU A 110 5.81 4.58 -21.97
N PHE A 111 5.31 3.77 -21.03
CA PHE A 111 4.15 2.92 -21.27
C PHE A 111 2.92 3.75 -21.59
N LEU A 112 2.67 4.80 -20.80
CA LEU A 112 1.55 5.70 -21.02
C LEU A 112 1.71 6.46 -22.35
N ASN A 113 2.85 7.10 -22.60
CA ASN A 113 3.05 7.87 -23.84
C ASN A 113 2.84 7.03 -25.11
N ASN A 114 3.21 5.74 -25.07
CA ASN A 114 3.04 4.84 -26.21
C ASN A 114 1.63 4.24 -26.34
N ARG A 115 0.82 4.24 -25.27
CA ARG A 115 -0.48 3.54 -25.23
C ARG A 115 -1.66 4.40 -24.78
N GLN A 116 -1.47 5.69 -24.51
CA GLN A 116 -2.52 6.63 -24.07
C GLN A 116 -3.75 6.58 -24.98
N LEU A 117 -3.55 6.52 -26.31
CA LEU A 117 -4.66 6.43 -27.27
C LEU A 117 -5.48 5.13 -27.14
N HIS A 118 -4.88 4.05 -26.63
CA HIS A 118 -5.60 2.81 -26.37
C HIS A 118 -6.45 2.86 -25.09
N MET A 119 -6.23 3.85 -24.23
CA MET A 119 -6.98 4.04 -22.99
C MET A 119 -8.25 4.88 -23.21
N LEU A 120 -8.33 5.57 -24.35
CA LEU A 120 -9.49 6.36 -24.75
C LEU A 120 -10.62 5.46 -25.27
N SER A 121 -11.86 5.83 -24.96
CA SER A 121 -13.03 5.21 -25.58
C SER A 121 -13.08 5.51 -27.08
N ARG A 122 -13.81 4.68 -27.83
CA ARG A 122 -14.01 4.90 -29.28
C ARG A 122 -14.59 6.29 -29.57
N ASN A 123 -15.51 6.78 -28.74
CA ASN A 123 -16.11 8.09 -28.93
C ASN A 123 -15.10 9.21 -28.74
N GLU A 124 -14.27 9.12 -27.70
CA GLU A 124 -13.20 10.10 -27.43
C GLU A 124 -12.16 10.10 -28.55
N LEU A 125 -11.80 8.94 -29.09
CA LEU A 125 -10.91 8.83 -30.25
C LEU A 125 -11.46 9.52 -31.49
N ILE A 126 -12.75 9.35 -31.78
CA ILE A 126 -13.41 10.01 -32.93
C ILE A 126 -13.45 11.53 -32.73
N GLN A 127 -13.75 11.99 -31.52
CA GLN A 127 -13.73 13.42 -31.20
C GLN A 127 -12.32 14.00 -31.32
N LEU A 128 -11.31 13.30 -30.82
CA LEU A 128 -9.91 13.69 -30.92
C LEU A 128 -9.46 13.75 -32.39
N GLU A 129 -9.82 12.75 -33.20
CA GLU A 129 -9.52 12.72 -34.64
C GLU A 129 -10.16 13.92 -35.37
N LEU A 130 -11.43 14.21 -35.10
CA LEU A 130 -12.12 15.37 -35.66
C LEU A 130 -11.46 16.70 -35.24
N LEU A 131 -11.06 16.84 -33.98
CA LEU A 131 -10.41 18.05 -33.47
C LEU A 131 -9.01 18.23 -34.05
N ILE A 132 -8.22 17.16 -34.18
CA ILE A 132 -6.92 17.19 -34.85
C ILE A 132 -7.09 17.56 -36.32
N GLY A 133 -8.07 16.97 -37.01
CA GLY A 133 -8.39 17.28 -38.40
C GLY A 133 -8.72 18.77 -38.61
N LYS A 134 -9.57 19.33 -37.73
CA LYS A 134 -9.89 20.77 -37.72
C LYS A 134 -8.66 21.64 -37.43
N GLY A 135 -7.80 21.23 -36.51
CA GLY A 135 -6.56 21.95 -36.20
C GLY A 135 -5.56 21.96 -37.37
N ILE A 136 -5.43 20.85 -38.10
CA ILE A 136 -4.58 20.76 -39.30
C ILE A 136 -5.12 21.67 -40.42
N GLN A 137 -6.44 21.66 -40.64
CA GLN A 137 -7.04 22.56 -41.63
C GLN A 137 -6.86 24.02 -41.26
N TYR A 138 -7.08 24.38 -40.00
CA TYR A 138 -6.82 25.73 -39.51
C TYR A 138 -5.37 26.19 -39.76
N ALA A 139 -4.39 25.34 -39.49
CA ALA A 139 -2.99 25.64 -39.76
C ALA A 139 -2.70 25.81 -41.26
N ARG A 140 -3.34 25.01 -42.12
CA ARG A 140 -3.24 25.13 -43.58
C ARG A 140 -3.86 26.43 -44.10
N ASP A 141 -5.02 26.80 -43.59
CA ASP A 141 -5.73 28.01 -44.00
C ASP A 141 -4.95 29.26 -43.57
N GLN A 142 -4.33 29.26 -42.38
CA GLN A 142 -3.39 30.31 -41.98
C GLN A 142 -2.17 30.42 -42.91
N LEU A 143 -1.61 29.29 -43.34
CA LEU A 143 -0.44 29.27 -44.22
C LEU A 143 -0.77 29.67 -45.66
N THR A 144 -1.97 29.36 -46.14
CA THR A 144 -2.38 29.57 -47.54
C THR A 144 -3.21 30.83 -47.78
N GLY A 145 -3.77 31.43 -46.72
CA GLY A 145 -4.58 32.64 -46.79
C GLY A 145 -6.00 32.44 -47.35
N PHE A 146 -6.41 31.19 -47.61
CA PHE A 146 -7.75 30.83 -48.03
C PHE A 146 -8.46 30.08 -46.90
N SER A 147 -9.56 30.65 -46.38
CA SER A 147 -10.39 30.00 -45.35
C SER A 147 -11.68 29.49 -45.99
N VAL A 148 -11.91 28.18 -45.97
CA VAL A 148 -13.10 27.56 -46.59
C VAL A 148 -14.24 27.38 -45.58
N GLU A 149 -13.95 27.39 -44.27
CA GLU A 149 -14.94 27.19 -43.20
C GLU A 149 -15.15 28.44 -42.33
N ASN A 150 -16.40 28.65 -41.89
CA ASN A 150 -16.85 29.80 -41.08
C ASN A 150 -16.65 29.62 -39.56
N GLU A 151 -16.28 28.43 -39.07
CA GLU A 151 -16.03 28.20 -37.64
C GLU A 151 -14.55 28.39 -37.31
N LEU A 152 -14.24 29.36 -36.43
CA LEU A 152 -12.89 29.53 -35.88
C LEU A 152 -12.55 28.32 -35.00
N TYR A 153 -11.51 27.57 -35.38
CA TYR A 153 -10.95 26.52 -34.54
C TYR A 153 -10.50 27.09 -33.18
N ASN A 154 -10.97 26.50 -32.07
CA ASN A 154 -10.54 26.88 -30.71
C ASN A 154 -9.47 25.90 -30.21
N PRO A 155 -8.21 26.34 -30.03
CA PRO A 155 -7.12 25.49 -29.53
C PRO A 155 -7.33 25.00 -28.09
N GLU A 156 -8.13 25.70 -27.27
CA GLU A 156 -8.44 25.29 -25.89
C GLU A 156 -9.20 23.95 -25.85
N LYS A 157 -9.98 23.63 -26.89
CA LYS A 157 -10.73 22.37 -26.97
C LYS A 157 -9.82 21.14 -27.06
N LEU A 158 -8.59 21.26 -27.58
CA LEU A 158 -7.61 20.17 -27.55
C LEU A 158 -6.91 20.05 -26.21
N GLN A 159 -6.69 21.17 -25.51
CA GLN A 159 -6.04 21.16 -24.19
C GLN A 159 -6.91 20.45 -23.14
N MET A 160 -8.23 20.54 -23.26
CA MET A 160 -9.17 19.79 -22.40
C MET A 160 -9.05 18.27 -22.49
N PHE A 161 -8.41 17.71 -23.53
CA PHE A 161 -8.14 16.26 -23.64
C PHE A 161 -6.81 15.85 -23.02
N SER A 162 -5.97 16.79 -22.57
CA SER A 162 -4.67 16.50 -21.95
C SER A 162 -4.64 16.68 -20.43
N GLU A 163 -5.70 17.22 -19.83
CA GLU A 163 -5.90 17.28 -18.37
C GLU A 163 -6.57 16.00 -17.86
#